data_AF-A0A0L7K399-F1
#
_entry.id   AF-A0A0L7K399-F1
#
_cell.length_a   1.000
_cell.length_b   1.000
_cell.length_c   1.000
_cell.angle_alpha   90.00
_cell.angle_beta   90.00
_cell.angle_gamma   90.00
#
_symmetry.space_group_name_H-M   'P 1'
#
loop_
_entity.id
_entity.type
_entity.pdbx_description
1 polymer ?
#
loop_
_entity_poly.entity_id
_entity_poly.type
_entity_poly.pdbx_seq_one_letter_code
_entity_poly.pdbx_strand_id
1 'polypeptide(L)' 'MKKEGVEVFYGIKLVVALAVVVFYTSAVFPHTGSGPLWIRVKAAETGACLKNWWLNLLMLSNYVDTENI' A
#
# COMPACT_ATOMS: atom_id res chain seq x y z
N MET A 1 -25.69 13.29 15.02
CA MET A 1 -25.76 12.01 14.27
C MET A 1 -25.43 12.12 12.77
N LYS A 2 -24.75 13.16 12.27
CA LYS A 2 -24.32 13.28 10.85
C LYS A 2 -22.81 13.05 10.64
N LYS A 3 -22.02 13.00 11.73
CA LYS A 3 -20.56 12.90 11.68
C LYS A 3 -20.07 11.50 11.28
N GLU A 4 -20.73 10.43 11.75
CA GLU A 4 -20.34 9.05 11.44
C GLU A 4 -20.39 8.72 9.94
N GLY A 5 -21.40 9.23 9.21
CA GLY A 5 -21.47 8.99 7.77
C GLY A 5 -20.31 9.61 6.98
N VAL A 6 -19.85 10.80 7.38
CA VAL A 6 -18.73 11.50 6.70
C VAL A 6 -17.40 10.82 7.00
N GLU A 7 -17.19 10.35 8.23
CA GLU A 7 -15.96 9.66 8.61
C GLU A 7 -15.84 8.30 7.93
N VAL A 8 -16.95 7.56 7.80
CA VAL A 8 -16.99 6.29 7.05
C VAL A 8 -16.71 6.54 5.55
N PHE A 9 -17.27 7.61 4.97
CA PHE A 9 -16.95 7.99 3.59
C PHE A 9 -15.47 8.37 3.42
N TYR A 10 -14.84 9.01 4.41
CA TYR A 10 -13.41 9.33 4.37
C TYR A 10 -12.56 8.05 4.49
N GLY A 11 -12.89 7.17 5.45
CA GLY A 11 -12.21 5.89 5.63
C GLY A 11 -12.22 5.04 4.36
N ILE A 12 -13.37 4.93 3.69
CA ILE A 12 -13.49 4.18 2.42
C ILE A 12 -12.65 4.82 1.31
N LYS A 13 -12.64 6.15 1.17
CA LYS A 13 -11.81 6.84 0.17
C LYS A 13 -10.32 6.58 0.39
N LEU A 14 -9.90 6.55 1.65
CA LEU A 14 -8.51 6.31 2.04
C LEU A 14 -8.09 4.87 1.74
N VAL A 15 -8.96 3.90 2.06
CA VAL A 15 -8.77 2.48 1.72
C VAL A 15 -8.68 2.28 0.21
N VAL A 16 -9.55 2.92 -0.57
CA VAL A 16 -9.53 2.82 -2.05
C VAL A 16 -8.23 3.41 -2.61
N ALA A 17 -7.78 4.56 -2.11
CA ALA A 17 -6.51 5.16 -2.55
C ALA A 17 -5.31 4.25 -2.24
N LEU A 18 -5.26 3.65 -1.05
CA LEU A 18 -4.20 2.71 -0.67
C LEU A 18 -4.23 1.43 -1.51
N ALA A 19 -5.41 0.90 -1.81
CA ALA A 19 -5.56 -0.26 -2.69
C ALA A 19 -5.04 0.02 -4.11
N VAL A 20 -5.28 1.22 -4.64
CA VAL A 20 -4.76 1.63 -5.97
C VAL A 20 -3.23 1.71 -5.95
N VAL A 21 -2.62 2.23 -4.88
CA VAL A 21 -1.16 2.29 -4.74
C VAL A 21 -0.55 0.89 -4.67
N VAL A 22 -1.12 0.00 -3.86
CA VAL A 22 -0.66 -1.42 -3.78
C VAL A 22 -0.80 -2.12 -5.13
N PHE A 23 -1.89 -1.89 -5.84
CA PHE A 23 -2.09 -2.47 -7.17
C PHE A 23 -1.05 -1.93 -8.16
N TYR A 24 -0.73 -0.64 -8.09
CA TYR A 24 0.30 -0.03 -8.93
C TYR A 24 1.69 -0.60 -8.62
N THR A 25 2.07 -0.74 -7.36
CA THR A 25 3.39 -1.25 -6.96
C THR A 25 3.57 -2.74 -7.22
N SER A 26 2.48 -3.52 -7.23
CA SER A 26 2.53 -4.96 -7.52
C SER A 26 2.40 -5.28 -9.00
N ALA A 27 1.55 -4.57 -9.75
CA ALA A 27 1.26 -4.86 -11.16
C ALA A 27 2.06 -3.98 -12.12
N VAL A 28 2.26 -2.69 -11.84
CA VAL A 28 2.84 -1.74 -12.81
C VAL A 28 4.35 -1.58 -12.60
N PHE A 29 4.77 -1.42 -11.35
CA PHE A 29 6.18 -1.30 -10.97
C PHE A 29 7.10 -2.40 -11.52
N PRO A 30 6.69 -3.70 -11.58
CA PRO A 30 7.56 -4.71 -12.14
C PRO A 30 7.90 -4.53 -13.63
N HIS A 31 7.04 -3.83 -14.36
CA HIS A 31 7.14 -3.58 -15.80
C HIS A 31 7.72 -2.21 -16.15
N THR A 32 7.93 -1.30 -15.19
CA THR A 32 8.38 0.07 -15.48
C THR A 32 9.89 0.20 -15.74
N GLY A 33 10.67 -0.84 -15.48
CA GLY A 33 12.12 -0.82 -15.63
C GLY A 33 12.70 -2.16 -16.10
N SER A 34 13.84 -2.09 -16.77
CA SER A 34 14.60 -3.25 -17.25
C SER A 34 16.07 -3.07 -16.89
N GLY A 35 16.61 -3.98 -16.08
CA GLY A 35 18.02 -3.97 -15.69
C GLY A 35 18.36 -4.95 -14.54
N PRO A 36 19.62 -5.37 -14.38
CA PRO A 36 20.02 -6.32 -13.33
C PRO A 36 19.89 -5.74 -11.91
N LEU A 37 20.06 -4.43 -11.76
CA LEU A 37 19.82 -3.73 -10.48
C LEU A 37 18.32 -3.65 -10.15
N TRP A 38 17.48 -3.58 -11.18
CA TRP A 38 16.03 -3.46 -11.05
C TRP A 38 15.40 -4.68 -10.38
N ILE A 39 15.98 -5.86 -10.53
CA ILE A 39 15.49 -7.09 -9.88
C ILE A 39 15.60 -6.98 -8.34
N ARG A 40 16.70 -6.41 -7.82
CA ARG A 40 16.88 -6.20 -6.38
C ARG A 40 15.94 -5.14 -5.84
N VAL A 41 15.81 -4.01 -6.55
CA VAL A 41 14.91 -2.92 -6.16
C VAL A 41 13.47 -3.39 -6.15
N LYS A 42 13.04 -4.10 -7.21
CA LYS A 42 11.70 -4.71 -7.26
C LYS A 42 11.47 -5.69 -6.11
N ALA A 43 12.42 -6.56 -5.81
CA ALA A 43 12.25 -7.56 -4.75
C ALA A 43 12.11 -6.92 -3.37
N ALA A 44 12.84 -5.84 -3.08
CA ALA A 44 12.72 -5.10 -1.84
C ALA A 44 11.37 -4.37 -1.73
N GLU A 45 11.01 -3.58 -2.74
CA GLU A 45 9.81 -2.75 -2.74
C GLU A 45 8.52 -3.58 -2.82
N THR A 46 8.46 -4.51 -3.78
CA THR A 46 7.29 -5.38 -3.97
C THR A 46 7.16 -6.38 -2.81
N GLY A 47 8.28 -6.83 -2.22
CA GLY A 47 8.27 -7.74 -1.06
C GLY A 47 7.71 -7.11 0.20
N ALA A 48 8.10 -5.88 0.53
CA ALA A 48 7.53 -5.13 1.65
C ALA A 48 6.04 -4.80 1.41
N CYS A 49 5.69 -4.39 0.19
CA CYS A 49 4.31 -4.08 -0.16
C CYS A 49 3.41 -5.32 -0.12
N LEU A 50 3.84 -6.49 -0.63
CA LEU A 50 3.09 -7.76 -0.54
C LEU A 50 3.01 -8.34 0.88
N LYS A 51 3.90 -7.95 1.79
CA LYS A 51 3.77 -8.31 3.20
C LYS A 51 2.78 -7.41 3.92
N ASN A 52 2.81 -6.10 3.65
CA ASN A 52 2.07 -5.11 4.42
C ASN A 52 0.83 -4.56 3.69
N TRP A 53 0.48 -5.05 2.49
CA TRP A 53 -0.68 -4.56 1.73
C TRP A 53 -1.98 -4.64 2.52
N TRP A 54 -2.19 -5.74 3.25
CA TRP A 54 -3.38 -5.95 4.08
C TRP A 54 -3.36 -5.07 5.36
N LEU A 55 -2.17 -4.80 5.92
CA LEU A 55 -1.97 -3.87 7.04
C LEU A 55 -2.26 -2.41 6.63
N ASN A 56 -1.83 -2.02 5.42
CA ASN A 56 -2.15 -0.71 4.83
C ASN A 56 -3.66 -0.57 4.57
N LEU A 57 -4.29 -1.62 4.03
CA LEU A 57 -5.73 -1.64 3.76
C LEU A 57 -6.59 -1.52 5.02
N LEU A 58 -6.14 -2.07 6.15
CA LEU A 58 -6.84 -1.97 7.43
C LEU A 58 -6.43 -0.73 8.25
N MET A 59 -5.60 0.16 7.69
CA MET A 59 -4.97 1.29 8.39
C MET A 59 -4.23 0.88 9.68
N LEU A 60 -3.79 -0.37 9.76
CA LEU A 60 -3.06 -0.95 10.88
C LEU A 60 -1.55 -0.75 10.79
N SER A 61 -1.03 -0.28 9.65
CA SER A 61 0.40 0.02 9.46
C SER A 61 0.95 0.98 10.53
N ASN A 62 0.14 1.92 11.02
CA ASN A 62 0.56 2.86 12.08
C ASN A 62 0.66 2.21 13.47
N TYR A 63 0.06 1.04 13.69
CA TYR A 63 0.01 0.38 15.00
C TYR A 63 0.93 -0.84 15.10
N VAL A 64 1.29 -1.45 13.96
CA VAL A 64 2.05 -2.70 13.92
C VAL A 64 3.53 -2.51 13.60
N ASP A 65 3.90 -1.48 12.84
CA ASP A 65 5.29 -1.35 12.37
C ASP A 65 5.66 0.12 12.15
N THR A 66 5.99 0.82 13.24
CA THR A 66 6.51 2.21 13.18
C THR A 66 7.97 2.26 12.70
N GLU A 67 8.62 1.10 12.55
CA GLU A 67 10.06 0.93 12.34
C GLU A 67 10.44 0.54 10.90
N ASN A 68 9.46 0.17 10.05
CA ASN A 68 9.66 -0.11 8.62
C ASN A 68 8.60 0.55 7.73
N ILE A 69 8.46 1.88 7.83
CA ILE A 69 7.72 2.68 6.83
C ILE A 69 8.59 3.07 5.64
#